data_AF-A0A8H7NI69-F1
#
_entry.id   AF-A0A8H7NI69-F1
#
_cell.length_a   1.000
_cell.length_b   1.000
_cell.length_c   1.000
_cell.angle_alpha   90.00
_cell.angle_beta   90.00
_cell.angle_gamma   90.00
#
_symmetry.space_group_name_H-M   'P 1'
#
loop_
_entity.id
_entity.type
_entity.pdbx_description
1 polymer ?
#
loop_
_entity_poly.entity_id
_entity_poly.type
_entity_poly.pdbx_seq_one_letter_code
_entity_poly.pdbx_strand_id
1 'polypeptide(L)'
;MAELAINPNSRIPALTDVDKNGKEIQIFESGAILEYLVAQYDKDHKVLYPYNSPEYWETVSWLTWQMAGVGPMQGQANHFARFAGEQVPYALNCYVHETRRLYRVLAITWPRAPRATSSATASPSPTLPYSPGGLLSIDEFPHVKKWLYTLLVCPGFEEGCNAPGPHRYLNMNDMSEEELNSIAASLGTWIIDAMKRDAEA
;
A
#
# COMPACT_ATOMS: atom_id res chain seq x y z
N MET A 1 -17.06 7.22 16.75
CA MET A 1 -18.31 6.44 16.56
C MET A 1 -18.75 6.40 15.10
N ALA A 2 -18.63 7.48 14.32
CA ALA A 2 -18.97 7.49 12.89
C ALA A 2 -18.02 6.65 12.01
N GLU A 3 -16.69 6.69 12.21
CA GLU A 3 -15.76 5.85 11.43
C GLU A 3 -15.99 4.34 11.60
N LEU A 4 -16.32 3.88 12.82
CA LEU A 4 -16.60 2.48 13.11
C LEU A 4 -17.85 1.96 12.37
N ALA A 5 -18.79 2.85 12.04
CA ALA A 5 -19.98 2.48 11.30
C ALA A 5 -19.63 2.10 9.85
N ILE A 6 -18.67 2.81 9.23
CA ILE A 6 -18.23 2.55 7.85
C ILE A 6 -17.18 1.43 7.81
N ASN A 7 -16.21 1.46 8.73
CA ASN A 7 -15.18 0.44 8.84
C ASN A 7 -15.06 -0.08 10.29
N PRO A 8 -15.55 -1.29 10.58
CA PRO A 8 -15.40 -1.89 11.91
C PRO A 8 -13.94 -2.21 12.26
N ASN A 9 -13.05 -2.35 11.27
CA ASN A 9 -11.61 -2.58 11.46
C ASN A 9 -10.86 -1.29 11.86
N SER A 10 -11.48 -0.11 11.81
CA SER A 10 -10.86 1.18 12.18
C SER A 10 -9.53 1.49 11.47
N ARG A 11 -9.40 1.06 10.20
CA ARG A 11 -8.24 1.35 9.35
C ARG A 11 -8.66 2.12 8.09
N ILE A 12 -7.84 3.04 7.63
CA ILE A 12 -8.03 3.62 6.30
C ILE A 12 -7.43 2.68 5.24
N PRO A 13 -7.92 2.69 3.98
CA PRO A 13 -9.06 3.47 3.49
C PRO A 13 -10.43 2.83 3.78
N ALA A 14 -11.46 3.67 3.77
CA ALA A 14 -12.87 3.28 3.75
C ALA A 14 -13.61 4.19 2.77
N LEU A 15 -14.63 3.67 2.10
CA LEU A 15 -15.41 4.33 1.06
C LEU A 15 -16.91 4.24 1.40
N THR A 16 -17.63 5.34 1.18
CA THR A 16 -19.09 5.35 1.05
C THR A 16 -19.44 5.69 -0.39
N ASP A 17 -20.45 5.02 -0.93
CA ASP A 17 -20.98 5.30 -2.26
C ASP A 17 -22.51 5.11 -2.27
N VAL A 18 -23.18 5.64 -3.29
CA VAL A 18 -24.63 5.50 -3.48
C VAL A 18 -24.88 4.73 -4.76
N ASP A 19 -25.53 3.58 -4.65
CA ASP A 19 -25.84 2.74 -5.80
C ASP A 19 -26.88 3.39 -6.74
N LYS A 20 -27.09 2.78 -7.91
CA LYS A 20 -28.07 3.25 -8.91
C LYS A 20 -29.53 3.31 -8.40
N ASN A 21 -29.84 2.68 -7.27
CA ASN A 21 -31.15 2.68 -6.64
C ASN A 21 -31.24 3.67 -5.46
N GLY A 22 -30.19 4.47 -5.23
CA GLY A 22 -30.12 5.42 -4.12
C GLY A 22 -29.74 4.78 -2.78
N LYS A 23 -29.28 3.53 -2.75
CA LYS A 23 -28.88 2.85 -1.52
C LYS A 23 -27.41 3.15 -1.20
N GLU A 24 -27.16 3.60 0.03
CA GLU A 24 -25.81 3.76 0.55
C GLU A 24 -25.10 2.40 0.69
N ILE A 25 -23.86 2.35 0.24
CA ILE A 25 -22.94 1.22 0.34
C ILE A 25 -21.70 1.70 1.09
N GLN A 26 -21.26 0.89 2.06
CA GLN A 26 -20.05 1.13 2.84
C GLN A 26 -19.06 0.00 2.54
N ILE A 27 -17.81 0.36 2.25
CA ILE A 27 -16.77 -0.57 1.81
C ILE A 27 -15.48 -0.20 2.53
N PHE A 28 -14.83 -1.19 3.13
CA PHE A 28 -13.50 -1.07 3.74
C PHE A 28 -12.57 -2.13 3.13
N GLU A 29 -11.28 -2.02 3.42
CA GLU A 29 -10.16 -2.71 2.74
C GLU A 29 -9.88 -2.15 1.35
N SER A 30 -8.62 -1.74 1.11
CA SER A 30 -8.22 -1.12 -0.16
C SER A 30 -8.41 -2.05 -1.36
N GLY A 31 -8.18 -3.34 -1.21
CA GLY A 31 -8.42 -4.32 -2.28
C GLY A 31 -9.89 -4.37 -2.71
N ALA A 32 -10.81 -4.44 -1.75
CA ALA A 32 -12.24 -4.47 -2.01
C ALA A 32 -12.74 -3.14 -2.62
N ILE A 33 -12.19 -2.01 -2.17
CA ILE A 33 -12.49 -0.69 -2.75
C ILE A 33 -12.06 -0.64 -4.22
N LEU A 34 -10.85 -1.12 -4.55
CA LEU A 34 -10.37 -1.14 -5.94
C LEU A 34 -11.26 -2.02 -6.82
N GLU A 35 -11.61 -3.24 -6.38
CA GLU A 35 -12.51 -4.15 -7.10
C GLU A 35 -13.91 -3.54 -7.28
N TYR A 36 -14.42 -2.85 -6.27
CA TYR A 36 -15.69 -2.15 -6.35
C TYR A 36 -15.65 -1.01 -7.39
N LEU A 37 -14.64 -0.15 -7.33
CA LEU A 37 -14.53 1.02 -8.21
C LEU A 37 -14.45 0.59 -9.68
N VAL A 38 -13.67 -0.42 -10.02
CA VAL A 38 -13.60 -0.93 -11.40
C VAL A 38 -14.91 -1.62 -11.81
N ALA A 39 -15.55 -2.40 -10.93
CA ALA A 39 -16.84 -3.01 -11.24
C ALA A 39 -17.93 -1.95 -11.50
N GLN A 40 -17.92 -0.83 -10.75
CA GLN A 40 -18.93 0.22 -10.88
C GLN A 40 -18.63 1.25 -11.96
N TYR A 41 -17.36 1.61 -12.19
CA TYR A 41 -17.01 2.78 -12.99
C TYR A 41 -16.18 2.45 -14.25
N ASP A 42 -15.50 1.30 -14.31
CA ASP A 42 -14.71 0.89 -15.48
C ASP A 42 -15.54 0.06 -16.49
N LYS A 43 -16.63 0.65 -17.01
CA LYS A 43 -17.56 -0.05 -17.91
C LYS A 43 -16.97 -0.44 -19.26
N ASP A 44 -15.90 0.24 -19.68
CA ASP A 44 -15.21 0.00 -20.94
C ASP A 44 -13.99 -0.92 -20.80
N HIS A 45 -13.73 -1.46 -19.60
CA HIS A 45 -12.57 -2.32 -19.32
C HIS A 45 -11.21 -1.68 -19.68
N LYS A 46 -11.06 -0.39 -19.35
CA LYS A 46 -9.83 0.37 -19.55
C LYS A 46 -8.80 0.06 -18.47
N VAL A 47 -9.25 -0.30 -17.28
CA VAL A 47 -8.42 -0.57 -16.09
C VAL A 47 -8.38 -2.07 -15.79
N LEU A 48 -9.54 -2.73 -15.68
CA LEU A 48 -9.67 -4.15 -15.36
C LEU A 48 -10.24 -4.97 -16.50
N TYR A 49 -9.77 -6.21 -16.63
CA TYR A 49 -10.29 -7.18 -17.59
C TYR A 49 -11.75 -7.57 -17.29
N PRO A 50 -12.52 -8.04 -18.29
CA PRO A 50 -13.88 -8.51 -18.07
C PRO A 50 -13.95 -9.56 -16.98
N TYR A 51 -14.99 -9.47 -16.14
CA TYR A 51 -15.22 -10.43 -15.06
C TYR A 51 -15.20 -11.86 -15.60
N ASN A 52 -14.54 -12.75 -14.85
CA ASN A 52 -14.37 -14.16 -15.19
C ASN A 52 -13.52 -14.46 -16.44
N SER A 53 -12.81 -13.49 -17.01
CA SER A 53 -11.74 -13.78 -17.98
C SER A 53 -10.51 -14.40 -17.26
N PRO A 54 -9.63 -15.13 -17.98
CA PRO A 54 -8.38 -15.61 -17.40
C PRO A 54 -7.52 -14.49 -16.78
N GLU A 55 -7.43 -13.34 -17.44
CA GLU A 55 -6.64 -12.18 -17.02
C GLU A 55 -7.24 -11.48 -15.79
N TYR A 56 -8.57 -11.53 -15.63
CA TYR A 56 -9.23 -11.07 -14.42
C TYR A 56 -8.75 -11.87 -13.21
N TRP A 57 -8.75 -13.21 -13.29
CA TRP A 57 -8.31 -14.06 -12.19
C TRP A 57 -6.81 -13.96 -11.91
N GLU A 58 -6.00 -13.73 -12.93
CA GLU A 58 -4.59 -13.38 -12.74
C GLU A 58 -4.45 -12.06 -11.96
N THR A 59 -5.26 -11.04 -12.31
CA THR A 59 -5.25 -9.76 -11.60
C THR A 59 -5.66 -9.90 -10.14
N VAL A 60 -6.73 -10.63 -9.86
CA VAL A 60 -7.21 -10.91 -8.50
C VAL A 60 -6.13 -11.61 -7.68
N SER A 61 -5.40 -12.55 -8.29
CA SER A 61 -4.29 -13.26 -7.63
C SER A 61 -3.19 -12.29 -7.17
N TRP A 62 -2.79 -11.35 -8.04
CA TRP A 62 -1.77 -10.35 -7.72
C TRP A 62 -2.24 -9.29 -6.72
N LEU A 63 -3.50 -8.86 -6.81
CA LEU A 63 -4.10 -7.95 -5.83
C LEU A 63 -4.13 -8.60 -4.45
N THR A 64 -4.62 -9.84 -4.36
CA THR A 64 -4.66 -10.61 -3.11
C THR A 64 -3.25 -10.83 -2.56
N TRP A 65 -2.28 -11.14 -3.42
CA TRP A 65 -0.87 -11.28 -3.03
C TRP A 65 -0.29 -9.97 -2.46
N GLN A 66 -0.65 -8.81 -3.02
CA GLN A 66 -0.19 -7.52 -2.48
C GLN A 66 -0.82 -7.23 -1.12
N MET A 67 -2.13 -7.47 -0.97
CA MET A 67 -2.88 -7.24 0.27
C MET A 67 -2.45 -8.19 1.40
N ALA A 68 -2.13 -9.44 1.09
CA ALA A 68 -1.76 -10.45 2.08
C ALA A 68 -0.25 -10.59 2.31
N GLY A 69 0.58 -10.17 1.34
CA GLY A 69 2.03 -10.31 1.36
C GLY A 69 2.74 -8.97 1.53
N VAL A 70 2.81 -8.18 0.46
CA VAL A 70 3.65 -6.97 0.42
C VAL A 70 3.26 -5.97 1.51
N GLY A 71 1.97 -5.61 1.58
CA GLY A 71 1.49 -4.61 2.54
C GLY A 71 1.80 -4.98 3.99
N PRO A 72 1.33 -6.15 4.48
CA PRO A 72 1.57 -6.57 5.85
C PRO A 72 3.05 -6.73 6.19
N MET A 73 3.85 -7.37 5.33
CA MET A 73 5.26 -7.65 5.63
C MET A 73 6.09 -6.37 5.66
N GLN A 74 5.86 -5.46 4.71
CA GLN A 74 6.57 -4.18 4.68
C GLN A 74 6.14 -3.27 5.84
N GLY A 75 4.86 -3.31 6.24
CA GLY A 75 4.37 -2.60 7.42
C GLY A 75 5.08 -3.04 8.70
N GLN A 76 5.28 -4.35 8.88
CA GLN A 76 6.03 -4.89 10.01
C GLN A 76 7.51 -4.53 9.97
N ALA A 77 8.16 -4.64 8.81
CA ALA A 77 9.56 -4.23 8.66
C ALA A 77 9.77 -2.76 9.08
N ASN A 78 8.88 -1.87 8.64
CA ASN A 78 8.93 -0.47 9.01
C ASN A 78 8.64 -0.23 10.50
N HIS A 79 7.71 -0.99 11.10
CA HIS A 79 7.44 -0.90 12.54
C HIS A 79 8.69 -1.21 13.37
N PHE A 80 9.34 -2.36 13.13
CA PHE A 80 10.54 -2.74 13.89
C PHE A 80 11.76 -1.88 13.60
N ALA A 81 11.81 -1.22 12.45
CA ALA A 81 12.92 -0.33 12.10
C ALA A 81 12.81 1.07 12.73
N ARG A 82 11.59 1.59 12.95
CA ARG A 82 11.38 3.02 13.29
C ARG A 82 10.43 3.30 14.45
N PHE A 83 9.48 2.42 14.72
CA PHE A 83 8.39 2.69 15.65
C PHE A 83 8.42 1.82 16.90
N ALA A 84 9.09 0.66 16.86
CA ALA A 84 9.27 -0.17 18.03
C ALA A 84 10.01 0.62 19.13
N GLY A 85 9.50 0.55 20.36
CA GLY A 85 10.08 1.25 21.51
C GLY A 85 11.46 0.72 21.92
N GLU A 86 11.86 -0.43 21.39
CA GLU A 86 13.18 -1.03 21.54
C GLU A 86 13.61 -1.71 20.23
N GLN A 87 14.92 -1.91 20.08
CA GLN A 87 15.47 -2.61 18.93
C GLN A 87 15.31 -4.12 19.10
N VAL A 88 14.65 -4.77 18.12
CA VAL A 88 14.44 -6.22 18.10
C VAL A 88 15.07 -6.81 16.83
N PRO A 89 16.39 -7.11 16.82
CA PRO A 89 17.11 -7.46 15.60
C PRO A 89 16.55 -8.68 14.86
N TYR A 90 16.09 -9.70 15.59
CA TYR A 90 15.50 -10.89 14.98
C TYR A 90 14.21 -10.57 14.21
N ALA A 91 13.29 -9.83 14.83
CA ALA A 91 12.02 -9.45 14.21
C ALA A 91 12.26 -8.55 12.99
N LEU A 92 13.13 -7.54 13.13
CA LEU A 92 13.53 -6.68 12.03
C LEU A 92 14.06 -7.51 10.87
N ASN A 93 15.06 -8.37 11.10
CA ASN A 93 15.65 -9.19 10.04
C ASN A 93 14.63 -10.12 9.37
N CYS A 94 13.70 -10.71 10.13
CA CYS A 94 12.65 -11.56 9.60
C CYS A 94 11.78 -10.81 8.57
N TYR A 95 11.23 -9.65 8.94
CA TYR A 95 10.33 -8.89 8.07
C TYR A 95 11.07 -8.18 6.93
N VAL A 96 12.31 -7.74 7.15
CA VAL A 96 13.19 -7.23 6.08
C VAL A 96 13.44 -8.30 5.02
N HIS A 97 13.82 -9.52 5.43
CA HIS A 97 14.08 -10.60 4.49
C HIS A 97 12.84 -10.99 3.69
N GLU A 98 11.68 -11.07 4.32
CA GLU A 98 10.44 -11.39 3.62
C GLU A 98 10.01 -10.27 2.66
N THR A 99 10.13 -9.00 3.07
CA THR A 99 9.87 -7.85 2.19
C THR A 99 10.77 -7.90 0.96
N ARG A 100 12.07 -8.15 1.14
CA ARG A 100 13.02 -8.32 0.02
C ARG A 100 12.64 -9.48 -0.89
N ARG A 101 12.21 -10.62 -0.35
CA ARG A 101 11.74 -11.78 -1.13
C ARG A 101 10.53 -11.41 -1.99
N LEU A 102 9.56 -10.68 -1.44
CA LEU A 102 8.36 -10.24 -2.18
C LEU A 102 8.70 -9.26 -3.31
N TYR A 103 9.64 -8.33 -3.09
CA TYR A 103 10.12 -7.45 -4.16
C TYR A 103 10.89 -8.20 -5.25
N ARG A 104 11.61 -9.28 -4.91
CA ARG A 104 12.20 -10.19 -5.93
C ARG A 104 11.13 -10.88 -6.75
N VAL A 105 10.03 -11.33 -6.13
CA VAL A 105 8.88 -11.90 -6.86
C VAL A 105 8.33 -10.87 -7.85
N LEU A 106 8.07 -9.64 -7.39
CA LEU A 106 7.58 -8.55 -8.24
C LEU A 106 8.54 -8.26 -9.41
N ALA A 107 9.85 -8.22 -9.14
CA ALA A 107 10.87 -7.95 -10.17
C ALA A 107 10.90 -9.02 -11.28
N ILE A 108 10.65 -10.29 -10.94
CA ILE A 108 10.66 -11.41 -11.90
C ILE A 108 9.38 -11.44 -12.75
N THR A 109 8.23 -11.12 -12.16
CA THR A 109 6.94 -11.27 -12.82
C THR A 109 6.49 -10.04 -13.59
N TRP A 110 7.01 -8.86 -13.25
CA TRP A 110 6.63 -7.59 -13.88
C TRP A 110 6.70 -7.58 -15.42
N PRO A 111 7.69 -8.19 -16.12
CA PRO A 111 7.68 -8.23 -17.58
C PRO A 111 6.45 -8.89 -18.22
N ARG A 112 5.62 -9.59 -17.42
CA ARG A 112 4.47 -10.37 -17.85
C ARG A 112 3.16 -9.97 -17.16
N ALA A 113 3.19 -8.99 -16.25
CA ALA A 113 2.05 -8.67 -15.40
C ALA A 113 0.91 -7.97 -16.20
N PRO A 114 -0.36 -8.31 -15.95
CA PRO A 114 -1.51 -7.68 -16.64
C PRO A 114 -1.61 -6.16 -16.40
N ARG A 115 -2.28 -5.42 -17.30
CA ARG A 115 -2.43 -3.95 -17.16
C ARG A 115 -3.03 -3.51 -15.83
N ALA A 116 -3.99 -4.27 -15.30
CA ALA A 116 -4.70 -3.95 -14.07
C ALA A 116 -3.84 -4.11 -12.80
N THR A 117 -2.96 -5.11 -12.76
CA THR A 117 -2.08 -5.37 -11.60
C THR A 117 -1.10 -4.23 -11.37
N SER A 118 -0.73 -3.53 -12.44
CA SER A 118 0.13 -2.35 -12.39
C SER A 118 -0.44 -1.20 -11.54
N SER A 119 -1.76 -1.00 -11.55
CA SER A 119 -2.41 0.08 -10.81
C SER A 119 -2.77 -0.32 -9.37
N ALA A 120 -3.13 -1.60 -9.17
CA ALA A 120 -3.59 -2.11 -7.89
C ALA A 120 -2.44 -2.49 -6.93
N THR A 121 -1.27 -2.86 -7.48
CA THR A 121 -0.06 -3.11 -6.67
C THR A 121 0.70 -1.84 -6.32
N ALA A 122 0.41 -0.75 -7.01
CA ALA A 122 0.95 0.56 -6.74
C ALA A 122 0.12 1.19 -5.61
N SER A 123 0.50 0.87 -4.37
CA SER A 123 0.12 1.74 -3.28
C SER A 123 0.51 3.17 -3.68
N PRO A 124 -0.39 4.17 -3.59
CA PRO A 124 -0.06 5.57 -3.85
C PRO A 124 0.96 6.12 -2.84
N SER A 125 1.33 5.31 -1.84
CA SER A 125 2.55 5.45 -1.08
C SER A 125 3.68 4.75 -1.83
N PRO A 126 4.53 5.47 -2.60
CA PRO A 126 5.87 4.99 -2.88
C PRO A 126 6.47 4.76 -1.50
N THR A 127 6.48 3.50 -1.12
CA THR A 127 6.49 3.08 0.27
C THR A 127 7.60 3.79 1.05
N LEU A 128 7.28 4.18 2.29
CA LEU A 128 8.18 4.64 3.37
C LEU A 128 9.67 4.48 3.04
N PRO A 129 10.51 5.50 3.28
CA PRO A 129 11.81 5.64 2.62
C PRO A 129 12.56 4.32 2.56
N TYR A 130 13.26 4.08 1.45
CA TYR A 130 14.06 2.88 1.19
C TYR A 130 15.25 2.69 2.16
N SER A 131 15.17 3.09 3.42
CA SER A 131 16.20 2.88 4.44
C SER A 131 15.54 2.41 5.73
N PRO A 132 14.39 2.99 6.15
CA PRO A 132 13.53 2.39 7.19
C PRO A 132 12.80 1.10 6.86
N GLY A 133 12.27 0.92 5.65
CA GLY A 133 11.21 -0.06 5.38
C GLY A 133 11.67 -1.51 5.11
N GLY A 134 12.96 -1.80 5.30
CA GLY A 134 13.56 -3.10 4.99
C GLY A 134 14.07 -3.28 3.56
N LEU A 135 13.88 -2.28 2.70
CA LEU A 135 14.69 -2.13 1.49
C LEU A 135 15.72 -1.05 1.78
N LEU A 136 16.96 -1.21 1.29
CA LEU A 136 18.06 -0.23 1.44
C LEU A 136 18.15 0.74 0.26
N SER A 137 17.58 0.35 -0.88
CA SER A 137 17.39 1.18 -2.06
C SER A 137 16.48 0.44 -3.05
N ILE A 138 15.65 1.19 -3.79
CA ILE A 138 14.91 0.65 -4.94
C ILE A 138 15.83 0.27 -6.11
N ASP A 139 17.08 0.75 -6.10
CA ASP A 139 18.07 0.42 -7.12
C ASP A 139 18.45 -1.06 -7.13
N GLU A 140 18.21 -1.78 -6.02
CA GLU A 140 18.33 -3.24 -6.00
C GLU A 140 17.29 -3.92 -6.94
N PHE A 141 16.18 -3.25 -7.23
CA PHE A 141 15.08 -3.77 -8.04
C PHE A 141 14.82 -2.88 -9.26
N PRO A 142 15.73 -2.84 -10.25
CA PRO A 142 15.64 -1.90 -11.38
C PRO A 142 14.37 -2.05 -12.20
N HIS A 143 13.80 -3.26 -12.30
CA HIS A 143 12.52 -3.49 -12.98
C HIS A 143 11.34 -2.91 -12.19
N VAL A 144 11.34 -3.04 -10.87
CA VAL A 144 10.32 -2.45 -9.97
C VAL A 144 10.45 -0.93 -9.98
N LYS A 145 11.68 -0.40 -9.94
CA LYS A 145 11.95 1.03 -10.11
C LYS A 145 11.32 1.53 -11.41
N LYS A 146 11.71 0.96 -12.56
CA LYS A 146 11.21 1.37 -13.88
C LYS A 146 9.68 1.33 -13.94
N TRP A 147 9.06 0.31 -13.38
CA TRP A 147 7.61 0.20 -13.29
C TRP A 147 6.99 1.35 -12.50
N LEU A 148 7.46 1.60 -11.28
CA LEU A 148 6.96 2.68 -10.43
C LEU A 148 7.04 4.04 -11.15
N TYR A 149 8.18 4.34 -11.78
CA TYR A 149 8.34 5.59 -12.55
C TYR A 149 7.47 5.64 -13.82
N THR A 150 7.07 4.50 -14.38
CA THR A 150 6.09 4.46 -15.48
C THR A 150 4.69 4.82 -15.00
N LEU A 151 4.33 4.48 -13.76
CA LEU A 151 3.05 4.88 -13.18
C LEU A 151 3.03 6.33 -12.76
N LEU A 152 4.13 6.85 -12.21
CA LEU A 152 4.23 8.25 -11.78
C LEU A 152 4.05 9.27 -12.90
N VAL A 153 4.24 8.87 -14.17
CA VAL A 153 3.96 9.73 -15.33
C VAL A 153 2.53 9.61 -15.84
N CYS A 154 1.71 8.71 -15.29
CA CYS A 154 0.29 8.61 -15.62
C CYS A 154 -0.49 9.69 -14.85
N PRO A 155 -1.18 10.63 -15.54
CA PRO A 155 -1.82 11.76 -14.88
C PRO A 155 -2.81 11.35 -13.77
N GLY A 156 -3.65 10.34 -14.01
CA GLY A 156 -4.60 9.86 -13.00
C GLY A 156 -3.94 9.19 -11.80
N PHE A 157 -2.76 8.57 -11.99
CA PHE A 157 -1.99 8.00 -10.88
C PHE A 157 -1.31 9.11 -10.06
N GLU A 158 -0.72 10.10 -10.73
CA GLU A 158 -0.11 11.27 -10.08
C GLU A 158 -1.15 12.07 -9.28
N GLU A 159 -2.32 12.35 -9.87
CA GLU A 159 -3.44 12.99 -9.17
C GLU A 159 -3.87 12.18 -7.95
N GLY A 160 -4.01 10.85 -8.09
CA GLY A 160 -4.35 9.95 -7.00
C GLY A 160 -3.31 9.96 -5.86
N CYS A 161 -2.02 9.98 -6.18
CA CYS A 161 -0.95 10.12 -5.19
C CYS A 161 -1.04 11.45 -4.41
N ASN A 162 -1.58 12.51 -5.01
CA ASN A 162 -1.71 13.83 -4.40
C ASN A 162 -3.08 14.08 -3.73
N ALA A 163 -3.89 13.02 -3.54
CA ALA A 163 -5.15 13.08 -2.81
C ALA A 163 -5.03 12.40 -1.42
N PRO A 164 -5.53 12.99 -0.33
CA PRO A 164 -6.21 14.29 -0.25
C PRO A 164 -5.24 15.50 -0.20
N GLY A 165 -3.94 15.25 -0.24
CA GLY A 165 -2.92 16.30 -0.29
C GLY A 165 -1.63 15.77 -0.90
N PRO A 166 -0.64 16.65 -1.13
CA PRO A 166 0.56 16.31 -1.89
C PRO A 166 1.25 15.07 -1.33
N HIS A 167 1.56 14.12 -2.21
CA HIS A 167 2.30 12.92 -1.83
C HIS A 167 3.68 13.35 -1.30
N ARG A 168 4.13 12.76 -0.20
CA ARG A 168 5.40 13.14 0.46
C ARG A 168 6.48 12.09 0.34
N TYR A 169 6.12 10.86 0.00
CA TYR A 169 7.00 9.72 0.22
C TYR A 169 8.18 9.62 -0.77
N LEU A 170 8.06 10.09 -2.03
CA LEU A 170 9.25 10.16 -2.90
C LEU A 170 10.27 11.17 -2.37
N ASN A 171 9.80 12.32 -1.89
CA ASN A 171 10.67 13.35 -1.33
C ASN A 171 11.40 12.85 -0.08
N MET A 172 10.81 11.90 0.66
CA MET A 172 11.46 11.29 1.81
C MET A 172 12.70 10.46 1.47
N ASN A 173 12.88 10.06 0.21
CA ASN A 173 14.09 9.33 -0.21
C ASN A 173 15.33 10.23 -0.25
N ASP A 174 15.14 11.54 -0.40
CA ASP A 174 16.22 12.51 -0.44
C ASP A 174 16.50 13.13 0.95
N MET A 175 15.76 12.70 1.98
CA MET A 175 15.91 13.18 3.36
C MET A 175 17.04 12.44 4.08
N SER A 176 17.73 13.14 4.96
CA SER A 176 18.73 12.57 5.85
C SER A 176 18.12 11.61 6.88
N GLU A 177 18.92 10.71 7.42
CA GLU A 177 18.47 9.76 8.44
C GLU A 177 17.94 10.46 9.71
N GLU A 178 18.49 11.63 10.05
CA GLU A 178 18.03 12.46 11.16
C GLU A 178 16.62 13.02 10.91
N GLU A 179 16.36 13.55 9.72
CA GLU A 179 15.03 14.03 9.34
C GLU A 179 14.00 12.90 9.32
N LEU A 180 14.38 11.72 8.82
CA LEU A 180 13.53 10.53 8.84
C LEU A 180 13.22 10.06 10.26
N ASN A 181 14.20 10.08 11.15
CA ASN A 181 14.01 9.75 12.57
C ASN A 181 13.10 10.76 13.28
N SER A 182 13.20 12.05 12.96
CA SER A 182 12.32 13.09 13.51
C SER A 182 10.86 12.87 13.11
N ILE A 183 10.61 12.59 11.83
CA ILE A 183 9.26 12.24 11.34
C ILE A 183 8.76 10.97 12.02
N ALA A 184 9.60 9.93 12.09
CA ALA A 184 9.22 8.67 12.72
C ALA A 184 8.87 8.84 14.21
N ALA A 185 9.63 9.64 14.96
CA ALA A 185 9.36 9.92 16.35
C ALA A 185 7.97 10.57 16.55
N SER A 186 7.62 11.53 15.68
CA SER A 186 6.30 12.18 15.74
C SER A 186 5.12 11.23 15.50
N LEU A 187 5.30 10.24 14.61
CA LEU A 187 4.28 9.24 14.27
C LEU A 187 4.26 8.07 15.27
N GLY A 188 5.41 7.71 15.83
CA GLY A 188 5.58 6.57 16.74
C GLY A 188 4.85 6.76 18.07
N THR A 189 4.75 8.00 18.58
CA THR A 189 3.99 8.30 19.80
C THR A 189 2.53 7.88 19.66
N TRP A 190 1.90 8.15 18.51
CA TRP A 190 0.51 7.77 18.27
C TRP A 190 0.32 6.24 18.25
N ILE A 191 1.28 5.49 17.69
CA ILE A 191 1.24 4.02 17.64
C ILE A 191 1.33 3.43 19.05
N ILE A 192 2.29 3.89 19.84
CA ILE A 192 2.49 3.41 21.21
C ILE A 192 1.26 3.75 22.07
N ASP A 193 0.71 4.95 21.93
CA ASP A 193 -0.48 5.35 22.67
C ASP A 193 -1.73 4.57 22.21
N ALA A 194 -1.83 4.22 20.93
CA ALA A 194 -2.88 3.33 20.45
C ALA A 194 -2.77 1.93 21.08
N MET A 195 -1.57 1.35 21.11
CA MET A 195 -1.34 0.05 21.75
C MET A 195 -1.71 0.04 23.23
N LYS A 196 -1.43 1.14 23.96
CA LYS A 196 -1.83 1.29 25.36
C LYS A 196 -3.34 1.33 25.51
N ARG A 197 -4.03 2.15 24.70
CA ARG A 197 -5.50 2.22 24.71
C ARG A 197 -6.15 0.87 24.43
N ASP A 198 -5.61 0.12 23.46
CA ASP A 198 -6.13 -1.21 23.09
C ASP A 198 -5.90 -2.25 24.21
N ALA A 199 -4.80 -2.14 24.96
CA ALA A 199 -4.53 -3.02 26.10
C ALA A 199 -5.42 -2.75 27.33
N GLU A 200 -6.02 -1.56 27.41
CA GLU A 200 -6.92 -1.13 28.49
C GLU A 200 -8.41 -1.40 28.19
N ALA A 201 -8.75 -1.77 26.95
CA ALA A 201 -10.11 -2.01 26.46
C ALA A 201 -10.56 -3.48 26.60
#